data_AF-A0A0G0RC66-F1
#
_entry.id   AF-A0A0G0RC66-F1
#
_cell.length_a   1.000
_cell.length_b   1.000
_cell.length_c   1.000
_cell.angle_alpha   90.00
_cell.angle_beta   90.00
_cell.angle_gamma   90.00
#
_symmetry.space_group_name_H-M   'P 1'
#
loop_
_entity.id
_entity.type
_entity.pdbx_description
1 polymer ?
#
loop_
_entity_poly.entity_id
_entity_poly.type
_entity_poly.pdbx_seq_one_letter_code
_entity_poly.pdbx_strand_id
1 'polypeptide(L)'
;MSTVKIDDVIRILDKGGLVIYPTETMYGIGADATNSAAIKKLNRYKKRPAGKPYSIATSGKTMAEGYVFINKVAANIYKSLLPGPVTVVSHGKHNVAPGVESEAGTLGIRIPDHKLVIDIIKKFGRPITSTSANASYKKRPYKISDVLDNISESQKKLIDLIIDSGELPHKDPSTVVDTTCDDLTVLRQGEILFNNKNEILSRNEEETKNFAKELWQKYEIHFGRRAFVFALTGEMGSGKTVFTKGLAKAVGVTDLITSPTFNLQISYKLQTGHQSLVHIDTWRMSSPSEIYDLDFGENISECSIIVIEWADKIVDEIKKYTEEAVVIWVQLTFGKRENERLIRWMVAK
;
A
#
# COMPACT_ATOMS: atom_id res chain seq x y z
N MET A 1 -21.51 29.69 16.56
CA MET A 1 -20.96 28.35 16.83
C MET A 1 -21.48 27.89 18.18
N SER A 2 -22.29 26.84 18.23
CA SER A 2 -22.64 26.19 19.50
C SER A 2 -21.34 25.64 20.10
N THR A 3 -20.94 26.12 21.26
CA THR A 3 -19.76 25.64 21.97
C THR A 3 -20.05 24.26 22.54
N VAL A 4 -19.91 23.22 21.71
CA VAL A 4 -19.96 21.84 22.16
C VAL A 4 -18.85 21.65 23.19
N LYS A 5 -19.22 21.27 24.42
CA LYS A 5 -18.26 20.98 25.47
C LYS A 5 -17.61 19.63 25.17
N ILE A 6 -16.28 19.57 25.18
CA ILE A 6 -15.53 18.34 24.90
C ILE A 6 -15.96 17.20 25.84
N ASP A 7 -16.32 17.50 27.09
CA ASP A 7 -16.83 16.52 28.06
C ASP A 7 -18.13 15.82 27.61
N ASP A 8 -19.02 16.55 26.92
CA ASP A 8 -20.25 15.96 26.39
C ASP A 8 -19.93 14.98 25.25
N VAL A 9 -18.95 15.33 24.40
CA VAL A 9 -18.46 14.45 23.31
C VAL A 9 -17.90 13.16 23.89
N ILE A 10 -17.03 13.28 24.91
CA ILE A 10 -16.40 12.13 25.59
C ILE A 10 -17.45 11.21 26.18
N ARG A 11 -18.42 11.76 26.91
CA ARG A 11 -19.50 10.96 27.53
C ARG A 11 -20.31 10.18 26.48
N ILE A 12 -20.49 10.75 25.30
CA ILE A 12 -21.21 10.09 24.19
C ILE A 12 -20.35 8.98 23.58
N LEU A 13 -19.07 9.24 23.30
CA LEU A 13 -18.14 8.24 22.78
C LEU A 13 -17.97 7.06 23.75
N ASP A 14 -17.85 7.34 25.05
CA ASP A 14 -17.71 6.34 26.11
C ASP A 14 -18.93 5.40 26.19
N LYS A 15 -20.13 5.93 25.94
CA LYS A 15 -21.37 5.15 25.83
C LYS A 15 -21.53 4.41 24.49
N GLY A 16 -20.51 4.45 23.62
CA GLY A 16 -20.55 3.83 22.29
C GLY A 16 -21.40 4.59 21.26
N GLY A 17 -21.56 5.91 21.46
CA GLY A 17 -22.28 6.79 20.55
C GLY A 17 -21.49 7.17 19.30
N LEU A 18 -22.20 7.68 18.29
CA LEU A 18 -21.67 8.22 17.04
C LEU A 18 -21.66 9.74 17.08
N VAL A 19 -20.49 10.31 16.81
CA VAL A 19 -20.27 11.76 16.77
C VAL A 19 -19.89 12.17 15.35
N ILE A 20 -20.63 13.11 14.76
CA ILE A 20 -20.18 13.80 13.56
C ILE A 20 -19.24 14.93 13.98
N TYR A 21 -18.04 14.96 13.39
CA TYR A 21 -17.00 15.92 13.74
C TYR A 21 -16.34 16.54 12.50
N PRO A 22 -15.92 17.81 12.55
CA PRO A 22 -15.23 18.49 11.45
C PRO A 22 -13.78 18.01 11.31
N THR A 23 -13.21 18.06 10.10
CA THR A 23 -11.77 17.90 9.85
C THR A 23 -11.28 19.01 8.92
N GLU A 24 -9.99 19.05 8.64
CA GLU A 24 -9.41 19.92 7.62
C GLU A 24 -9.88 19.58 6.20
N THR A 25 -10.47 18.40 5.99
CA THR A 25 -10.94 17.93 4.67
C THR A 25 -12.46 17.95 4.50
N MET A 26 -13.20 17.32 5.41
CA MET A 26 -14.66 17.16 5.36
C MET A 26 -15.18 16.66 6.71
N TYR A 27 -16.49 16.63 6.92
CA TYR A 27 -17.06 16.03 8.13
C TYR A 27 -16.78 14.52 8.18
N GLY A 28 -16.30 14.05 9.32
CA GLY A 28 -16.13 12.65 9.67
C GLY A 28 -17.24 12.16 10.60
N ILE A 29 -17.35 10.84 10.73
CA ILE A 29 -18.15 10.20 11.78
C ILE A 29 -17.24 9.32 12.65
N GLY A 30 -17.26 9.63 13.94
CA GLY A 30 -16.42 9.03 14.97
C GLY A 30 -17.23 8.13 15.87
N ALA A 31 -16.73 6.92 16.06
CA ALA A 31 -17.10 5.98 17.09
C ALA A 31 -15.83 5.55 17.82
N ASP A 32 -15.92 5.12 19.08
CA ASP A 32 -14.79 4.48 19.76
C ASP A 32 -14.33 3.25 18.97
N ALA A 33 -13.10 3.30 18.44
CA ALA A 33 -12.56 2.25 17.59
C ALA A 33 -12.21 0.96 18.37
N THR A 34 -12.21 1.01 19.70
CA THR A 34 -11.97 -0.13 20.59
C THR A 34 -13.26 -0.76 21.11
N ASN A 35 -14.42 -0.15 20.84
CA ASN A 35 -15.71 -0.61 21.34
C ASN A 35 -16.55 -1.32 20.25
N SER A 36 -16.74 -2.63 20.39
CA SER A 36 -17.50 -3.43 19.41
C SER A 36 -18.97 -3.00 19.25
N ALA A 37 -19.62 -2.50 20.31
CA ALA A 37 -21.00 -2.01 20.22
C ALA A 37 -21.07 -0.72 19.40
N ALA A 38 -20.09 0.17 19.58
CA ALA A 38 -19.97 1.41 18.80
C ALA A 38 -19.71 1.11 17.32
N ILE A 39 -18.82 0.17 17.01
CA ILE A 39 -18.55 -0.26 15.62
C ILE A 39 -19.77 -0.93 14.98
N LYS A 40 -20.51 -1.78 15.71
CA LYS A 40 -21.79 -2.32 15.22
C LYS A 40 -22.80 -1.20 14.90
N LYS A 41 -22.86 -0.15 15.72
CA LYS A 41 -23.71 1.03 15.47
C LYS A 41 -23.27 1.78 14.21
N LEU A 42 -21.96 1.99 14.05
CA LEU A 42 -21.36 2.63 12.87
C LEU A 42 -21.63 1.82 11.58
N ASN A 43 -21.54 0.50 11.64
CA ASN A 43 -21.82 -0.38 10.50
C ASN A 43 -23.28 -0.22 10.02
N ARG A 44 -24.24 -0.19 10.95
CA ARG A 44 -25.65 0.09 10.64
C ARG A 44 -25.83 1.47 10.01
N TYR A 45 -25.14 2.49 10.52
CA TYR A 45 -25.19 3.84 9.94
C TYR A 45 -24.64 3.88 8.52
N LYS A 46 -23.47 3.27 8.29
CA LYS A 46 -22.76 3.32 7.00
C LYS A 46 -23.35 2.41 5.92
N LYS A 47 -24.12 1.39 6.33
CA LYS A 47 -24.57 0.29 5.45
C LYS A 47 -23.41 -0.27 4.62
N ARG A 48 -22.25 -0.44 5.28
CA ARG A 48 -20.99 -0.79 4.62
C ARG A 48 -21.00 -2.28 4.27
N PRO A 49 -20.49 -2.69 3.09
CA PRO A 49 -20.26 -4.09 2.79
C PRO A 49 -19.39 -4.75 3.87
N ALA A 50 -19.64 -6.02 4.16
CA ALA A 50 -18.80 -6.81 5.06
C ALA A 50 -17.34 -6.83 4.55
N GLY A 51 -16.37 -6.90 5.46
CA GLY A 51 -14.93 -6.99 5.14
C GLY A 51 -14.22 -5.67 4.83
N LYS A 52 -14.92 -4.55 4.58
CA LYS A 52 -14.24 -3.26 4.33
C LYS A 52 -13.76 -2.61 5.64
N PRO A 53 -12.44 -2.46 5.88
CA PRO A 53 -11.91 -1.93 7.14
C PRO A 53 -12.18 -0.44 7.33
N TYR A 54 -11.94 0.05 8.55
CA TYR A 54 -11.97 1.46 8.90
C TYR A 54 -10.56 1.97 9.22
N SER A 55 -10.29 3.23 8.86
CA SER A 55 -9.16 3.95 9.42
C SER A 55 -9.55 4.51 10.80
N ILE A 56 -8.56 4.76 11.65
CA ILE A 56 -8.75 5.40 12.96
C ILE A 56 -8.01 6.74 13.03
N ALA A 57 -8.57 7.68 13.77
CA ALA A 57 -7.94 8.93 14.14
C ALA A 57 -7.27 8.79 15.51
N THR A 58 -6.01 9.21 15.60
CA THR A 58 -5.24 9.27 16.84
C THR A 58 -4.82 10.71 17.13
N SER A 59 -4.48 11.00 18.39
CA SER A 59 -4.03 12.34 18.80
C SER A 59 -2.59 12.66 18.41
N GLY A 60 -1.84 11.68 17.92
CA GLY A 60 -0.41 11.81 17.64
C GLY A 60 0.27 10.46 17.47
N LYS A 61 1.55 10.49 17.05
CA LYS A 61 2.36 9.29 16.78
C LYS A 61 2.43 8.33 17.97
N THR A 62 2.63 8.83 19.19
CA THR A 62 2.73 7.98 20.39
C THR A 62 1.46 7.17 20.65
N MET A 63 0.28 7.75 20.42
CA MET A 63 -0.97 6.98 20.54
C MET A 63 -1.07 5.94 19.41
N ALA A 64 -0.68 6.31 18.17
CA ALA A 64 -0.68 5.39 17.04
C ALA A 64 0.21 4.16 17.26
N GLU A 65 1.36 4.30 17.91
CA GLU A 65 2.26 3.19 18.27
C GLU A 65 1.58 2.16 19.19
N GLY A 66 0.50 2.51 19.89
CA GLY A 66 -0.32 1.55 20.64
C GLY A 66 -1.17 0.63 19.77
N TYR A 67 -1.42 1.00 18.51
CA TYR A 67 -2.35 0.31 17.60
C TYR A 67 -1.68 -0.26 16.35
N VAL A 68 -0.53 0.26 15.94
CA VAL A 68 0.21 -0.23 14.75
C VAL A 68 1.71 -0.34 14.99
N PHE A 69 2.38 -1.15 14.17
CA PHE A 69 3.83 -1.15 14.03
C PHE A 69 4.27 -0.08 13.02
N ILE A 70 5.04 0.91 13.46
CA ILE A 70 5.52 2.01 12.62
C ILE A 70 6.93 1.68 12.11
N ASN A 71 7.06 1.36 10.81
CA ASN A 71 8.36 1.16 10.17
C ASN A 71 9.02 2.51 9.79
N LYS A 72 10.20 2.46 9.16
CA LYS A 72 10.97 3.65 8.77
C LYS A 72 10.21 4.55 7.79
N VAL A 73 9.54 3.97 6.80
CA VAL A 73 8.76 4.70 5.78
C VAL A 73 7.59 5.43 6.44
N ALA A 74 6.80 4.72 7.24
CA ALA A 74 5.72 5.29 8.01
C ALA A 74 6.23 6.41 8.94
N ALA A 75 7.32 6.18 9.70
CA ALA A 75 7.87 7.17 10.60
C ALA A 75 8.22 8.51 9.90
N ASN A 76 8.73 8.44 8.67
CA ASN A 76 8.99 9.63 7.86
C ASN A 76 7.69 10.38 7.52
N ILE A 77 6.65 9.68 7.09
CA ILE A 77 5.33 10.27 6.77
C ILE A 77 4.70 10.90 8.02
N TYR A 78 4.78 10.22 9.18
CA TYR A 78 4.30 10.76 10.44
C TYR A 78 5.00 12.07 10.83
N LYS A 79 6.29 12.21 10.48
CA LYS A 79 7.07 13.41 10.78
C LYS A 79 6.81 14.55 9.81
N SER A 80 6.63 14.25 8.52
CA SER A 80 6.58 15.27 7.46
C SER A 80 5.16 15.66 7.03
N LEU A 81 4.17 14.78 7.18
CA LEU A 81 2.83 14.94 6.61
C LEU A 81 1.69 14.78 7.62
N LEU A 82 1.99 14.50 8.90
CA LEU A 82 1.01 14.41 9.97
C LEU A 82 1.33 15.40 11.11
N PRO A 83 0.33 16.09 11.71
CA PRO A 83 -1.09 16.09 11.38
C PRO A 83 -1.38 16.57 9.94
N GLY A 84 -2.38 15.98 9.29
CA GLY A 84 -2.69 16.34 7.91
C GLY A 84 -3.56 15.34 7.15
N PRO A 85 -3.80 15.61 5.86
CA PRO A 85 -4.72 14.85 5.01
C PRO A 85 -4.06 13.58 4.44
N VAL A 86 -3.36 12.82 5.28
CA VAL A 86 -2.77 11.52 4.93
C VAL A 86 -3.27 10.45 5.88
N THR A 87 -3.48 9.25 5.37
CA THR A 87 -3.80 8.05 6.14
C THR A 87 -2.75 6.99 5.86
N VAL A 88 -2.01 6.60 6.90
CA VAL A 88 -0.89 5.67 6.81
C VAL A 88 -1.36 4.29 7.25
N VAL A 89 -1.39 3.33 6.32
CA VAL A 89 -1.71 1.93 6.59
C VAL A 89 -0.44 1.19 6.99
N SER A 90 -0.49 0.51 8.13
CA SER A 90 0.60 -0.27 8.69
C SER A 90 0.06 -1.57 9.29
N HIS A 91 0.94 -2.49 9.69
CA HIS A 91 0.52 -3.70 10.39
C HIS A 91 -0.10 -3.33 11.75
N GLY A 92 -1.31 -3.84 11.99
CA GLY A 92 -2.06 -3.65 13.23
C GLY A 92 -1.46 -4.42 14.39
N LYS A 93 -1.76 -3.98 15.60
CA LYS A 93 -1.46 -4.68 16.86
C LYS A 93 -2.67 -5.43 17.41
N HIS A 94 -3.79 -5.47 16.67
CA HIS A 94 -5.02 -6.14 17.07
C HIS A 94 -5.66 -5.56 18.35
N ASN A 95 -5.39 -4.27 18.63
CA ASN A 95 -5.87 -3.55 19.81
C ASN A 95 -7.15 -2.72 19.53
N VAL A 96 -7.87 -3.03 18.44
CA VAL A 96 -9.12 -2.38 18.05
C VAL A 96 -10.26 -3.38 18.00
N ALA A 97 -11.50 -2.89 17.96
CA ALA A 97 -12.66 -3.74 17.87
C ALA A 97 -12.69 -4.53 16.53
N PRO A 98 -13.26 -5.75 16.52
CA PRO A 98 -13.40 -6.54 15.29
C PRO A 98 -14.10 -5.78 14.17
N GLY A 99 -13.56 -5.87 12.95
CA GLY A 99 -14.05 -5.19 11.75
C GLY A 99 -13.52 -3.77 11.55
N VAL A 100 -12.69 -3.24 12.47
CA VAL A 100 -11.94 -2.00 12.25
C VAL A 100 -10.70 -2.28 11.41
N GLU A 101 -9.88 -3.23 11.84
CA GLU A 101 -8.75 -3.75 11.07
C GLU A 101 -9.20 -4.52 9.81
N SER A 102 -8.32 -4.60 8.82
CA SER A 102 -8.52 -5.43 7.63
C SER A 102 -8.35 -6.91 7.95
N GLU A 103 -8.86 -7.77 7.08
CA GLU A 103 -8.65 -9.24 7.18
C GLU A 103 -7.17 -9.62 7.10
N ALA A 104 -6.35 -8.80 6.43
CA ALA A 104 -4.90 -8.95 6.37
C ALA A 104 -4.16 -8.41 7.62
N GLY A 105 -4.89 -8.01 8.67
CA GLY A 105 -4.30 -7.50 9.91
C GLY A 105 -3.65 -6.12 9.76
N THR A 106 -4.12 -5.30 8.82
CA THR A 106 -3.61 -3.94 8.58
C THR A 106 -4.59 -2.87 9.06
N LEU A 107 -4.05 -1.74 9.52
CA LEU A 107 -4.83 -0.63 10.08
C LEU A 107 -4.35 0.71 9.52
N GLY A 108 -5.30 1.52 9.05
CA GLY A 108 -5.03 2.89 8.61
C GLY A 108 -5.10 3.88 9.77
N ILE A 109 -4.01 4.61 10.03
CA ILE A 109 -3.96 5.69 11.01
C ILE A 109 -4.04 7.05 10.32
N ARG A 110 -4.83 7.95 10.89
CA ARG A 110 -4.85 9.39 10.58
C ARG A 110 -4.57 10.20 11.85
N ILE A 111 -3.87 11.31 11.71
CA ILE A 111 -3.79 12.37 12.73
C ILE A 111 -4.41 13.61 12.07
N PRO A 112 -5.71 13.90 12.30
CA PRO A 112 -6.39 15.01 11.65
C PRO A 112 -5.77 16.35 12.02
N ASP A 113 -5.59 17.25 11.06
CA ASP A 113 -5.12 18.62 11.31
C ASP A 113 -6.30 19.51 11.75
N HIS A 114 -6.94 19.13 12.85
CA HIS A 114 -8.07 19.87 13.43
C HIS A 114 -7.99 19.86 14.95
N LYS A 115 -7.64 21.02 15.54
CA LYS A 115 -7.36 21.18 16.97
C LYS A 115 -8.43 20.58 17.88
N LEU A 116 -9.71 20.88 17.64
CA LEU A 116 -10.82 20.34 18.43
C LEU A 116 -10.85 18.80 18.44
N VAL A 117 -10.59 18.16 17.30
CA VAL A 117 -10.61 16.69 17.18
C VAL A 117 -9.44 16.08 17.93
N ILE A 118 -8.26 16.69 17.81
CA ILE A 118 -7.07 16.27 18.57
C ILE A 118 -7.34 16.39 20.07
N ASP A 119 -7.95 17.49 20.53
CA ASP A 119 -8.26 17.69 21.95
C ASP A 119 -9.32 16.70 22.46
N ILE A 120 -10.32 16.37 21.64
CA ILE A 120 -11.30 15.30 21.93
C ILE A 120 -10.59 13.96 22.09
N ILE A 121 -9.74 13.56 21.12
CA ILE A 121 -9.06 12.25 21.16
C ILE A 121 -8.08 12.17 22.34
N LYS A 122 -7.31 13.25 22.61
CA LYS A 122 -6.40 13.32 23.75
C LYS A 122 -7.14 13.12 25.07
N LYS A 123 -8.26 13.82 25.26
CA LYS A 123 -9.03 13.76 26.51
C LYS A 123 -9.86 12.48 26.61
N PHE A 124 -10.29 11.89 25.50
CA PHE A 124 -10.97 10.59 25.46
C PHE A 124 -10.01 9.42 25.75
N GLY A 125 -8.73 9.55 25.39
CA GLY A 125 -7.68 8.56 25.67
C GLY A 125 -7.71 7.32 24.75
N ARG A 126 -8.65 7.24 23.81
CA ARG A 126 -8.80 6.15 22.83
C ARG A 126 -8.96 6.73 21.41
N PRO A 127 -8.58 5.98 20.37
CA PRO A 127 -8.80 6.39 19.00
C PRO A 127 -10.27 6.30 18.64
N ILE A 128 -10.68 7.20 17.75
CA ILE A 128 -12.02 7.17 17.14
C ILE A 128 -11.91 6.75 15.67
N THR A 129 -12.97 6.21 15.09
CA THR A 129 -12.98 5.92 13.65
C THR A 129 -12.82 7.19 12.80
N SER A 130 -12.03 7.09 11.74
CA SER A 130 -11.77 8.16 10.78
C SER A 130 -12.35 7.80 9.41
N THR A 131 -13.64 8.03 9.24
CA THR A 131 -14.35 7.87 7.96
C THR A 131 -15.26 9.07 7.74
N SER A 132 -15.51 9.43 6.48
CA SER A 132 -16.39 10.55 6.12
C SER A 132 -17.80 10.36 6.68
N ALA A 133 -18.51 11.43 7.04
CA ALA A 133 -19.83 11.34 7.66
C ALA A 133 -20.94 10.85 6.71
N ASN A 134 -20.72 10.90 5.40
CA ASN A 134 -21.69 10.44 4.41
C ASN A 134 -21.92 8.91 4.50
N ALA A 135 -23.15 8.50 4.18
CA ALA A 135 -23.41 7.11 3.83
C ALA A 135 -22.58 6.71 2.60
N SER A 136 -22.26 5.42 2.49
CA SER A 136 -21.40 4.91 1.42
C SER A 136 -21.89 5.38 0.03
N TYR A 137 -20.97 5.88 -0.80
CA TYR A 137 -21.22 6.36 -2.17
C TYR A 137 -22.12 7.61 -2.32
N LYS A 138 -22.38 8.36 -1.24
CA LYS A 138 -23.15 9.63 -1.29
C LYS A 138 -22.25 10.86 -1.41
N LYS A 139 -22.85 12.04 -1.61
CA LYS A 139 -22.20 13.35 -1.68
C LYS A 139 -21.20 13.53 -0.53
N ARG A 140 -20.06 14.18 -0.81
CA ARG A 140 -19.04 14.50 0.19
C ARG A 140 -19.60 15.52 1.21
N PRO A 141 -19.36 15.32 2.52
CA PRO A 141 -20.02 16.12 3.55
C PRO A 141 -19.21 17.36 3.94
N TYR A 142 -19.45 18.50 3.28
CA TYR A 142 -18.77 19.77 3.60
C TYR A 142 -19.60 20.67 4.53
N LYS A 143 -20.90 20.43 4.63
CA LYS A 143 -21.82 21.03 5.60
C LYS A 143 -22.74 19.98 6.21
N ILE A 144 -23.37 20.27 7.34
CA ILE A 144 -24.24 19.31 8.04
C ILE A 144 -25.43 18.87 7.18
N SER A 145 -26.00 19.78 6.37
CA SER A 145 -27.07 19.42 5.43
C SER A 145 -26.62 18.40 4.37
N ASP A 146 -25.36 18.42 3.92
CA ASP A 146 -24.85 17.40 3.00
C ASP A 146 -24.90 15.99 3.62
N VAL A 147 -24.82 15.88 4.95
CA VAL A 147 -24.99 14.61 5.67
C VAL A 147 -26.47 14.28 5.84
N LEU A 148 -27.22 15.19 6.48
CA LEU A 148 -28.59 14.92 6.93
C LEU A 148 -29.58 14.75 5.78
N ASP A 149 -29.41 15.45 4.67
CA ASP A 149 -30.31 15.38 3.51
C ASP A 149 -30.11 14.07 2.72
N ASN A 150 -29.00 13.37 2.94
CA ASN A 150 -28.60 12.18 2.17
C ASN A 150 -28.73 10.86 2.94
N ILE A 151 -29.34 10.88 4.13
CA ILE A 151 -29.53 9.71 5.00
C ILE A 151 -31.00 9.55 5.41
N SER A 152 -31.41 8.30 5.67
CA SER A 152 -32.77 7.99 6.15
C SER A 152 -33.00 8.42 7.60
N GLU A 153 -34.25 8.60 8.00
CA GLU A 153 -34.62 8.87 9.41
C GLU A 153 -34.08 7.82 10.38
N SER A 154 -34.02 6.56 9.97
CA SER A 154 -33.42 5.48 10.77
C SER A 154 -31.92 5.70 11.03
N GLN A 155 -31.18 6.27 10.06
CA GLN A 155 -29.77 6.61 10.20
C GLN A 155 -29.57 7.88 11.02
N LYS A 156 -30.45 8.88 10.89
CA LYS A 156 -30.41 10.11 11.70
C LYS A 156 -30.50 9.78 13.19
N LYS A 157 -31.38 8.85 13.57
CA LYS A 157 -31.54 8.37 14.96
C LYS A 157 -30.30 7.66 15.53
N LEU A 158 -29.33 7.27 14.69
CA LEU A 158 -28.08 6.66 15.14
C LEU A 158 -27.01 7.70 15.48
N ILE A 159 -27.16 8.95 15.06
CA ILE A 159 -26.22 10.03 15.36
C ILE A 159 -26.58 10.59 16.74
N ASP A 160 -25.62 10.57 17.68
CA ASP A 160 -25.86 11.05 19.05
C ASP A 160 -25.40 12.50 19.25
N LEU A 161 -24.43 12.95 18.46
CA LEU A 161 -23.92 14.31 18.51
C LEU A 161 -23.43 14.79 17.15
N ILE A 162 -23.67 16.06 16.85
CA ILE A 162 -23.12 16.75 15.69
C ILE A 162 -22.35 17.97 16.19
N ILE A 163 -21.07 18.03 15.84
CA ILE A 163 -20.24 19.22 16.04
C ILE A 163 -20.32 20.02 14.75
N ASP A 164 -21.17 21.06 14.74
CA ASP A 164 -21.36 21.92 13.56
C ASP A 164 -20.37 23.10 13.56
N SER A 165 -19.42 23.04 12.64
CA SER A 165 -18.44 24.10 12.35
C SER A 165 -18.81 24.92 11.10
N GLY A 166 -20.04 24.82 10.62
CA GLY A 166 -20.50 25.46 9.39
C GLY A 166 -20.00 24.73 8.15
N GLU A 167 -19.75 25.50 7.09
CA GLU A 167 -19.21 24.99 5.83
C GLU A 167 -17.69 24.84 5.89
N LEU A 168 -17.21 23.63 5.63
CA LEU A 168 -15.79 23.29 5.61
C LEU A 168 -15.17 23.56 4.22
N PRO A 169 -13.84 23.74 4.14
CA PRO A 169 -13.15 23.86 2.86
C PRO A 169 -13.43 22.67 1.94
N HIS A 170 -13.67 22.94 0.65
CA HIS A 170 -13.94 21.92 -0.37
C HIS A 170 -12.65 21.22 -0.82
N LYS A 171 -12.00 20.52 0.11
CA LYS A 171 -10.77 19.77 -0.13
C LYS A 171 -11.05 18.32 -0.50
N ASP A 172 -10.12 17.72 -1.22
CA ASP A 172 -10.16 16.29 -1.51
C ASP A 172 -10.00 15.46 -0.21
N PRO A 173 -10.47 14.19 -0.20
CA PRO A 173 -10.27 13.31 0.94
C PRO A 173 -8.77 13.05 1.19
N SER A 174 -8.45 12.48 2.35
CA SER A 174 -7.07 12.12 2.67
C SER A 174 -6.46 11.15 1.66
N THR A 175 -5.18 11.31 1.35
CA THR A 175 -4.44 10.31 0.58
C THR A 175 -4.17 9.10 1.46
N VAL A 176 -4.49 7.90 0.97
CA VAL A 176 -4.27 6.65 1.71
C VAL A 176 -3.04 5.99 1.13
N VAL A 177 -2.04 5.79 1.98
CA VAL A 177 -0.76 5.14 1.63
C VAL A 177 -0.56 3.91 2.47
N ASP A 178 -0.21 2.82 1.82
CA ASP A 178 0.25 1.59 2.44
C ASP A 178 1.76 1.64 2.66
N THR A 179 2.16 1.35 3.89
CA THR A 179 3.54 1.29 4.37
C THR A 179 3.83 -0.03 5.07
N THR A 180 2.96 -1.03 4.94
CA THR A 180 3.20 -2.38 5.49
C THR A 180 4.48 -2.99 4.92
N CYS A 181 4.84 -2.60 3.69
CA CYS A 181 6.11 -2.92 3.06
C CYS A 181 7.11 -1.76 3.19
N ASP A 182 8.37 -2.05 2.86
CA ASP A 182 9.43 -1.03 2.75
C ASP A 182 9.22 -0.05 1.58
N ASP A 183 8.21 -0.32 0.74
CA ASP A 183 7.76 0.56 -0.33
C ASP A 183 6.42 1.20 0.00
N LEU A 184 6.35 2.51 -0.22
CA LEU A 184 5.10 3.25 -0.21
C LEU A 184 4.22 2.73 -1.35
N THR A 185 2.95 2.43 -1.10
CA THR A 185 1.95 2.16 -2.14
C THR A 185 0.76 3.09 -1.95
N VAL A 186 0.34 3.80 -2.99
CA VAL A 186 -0.84 4.69 -2.90
C VAL A 186 -2.11 3.89 -3.15
N LEU A 187 -2.88 3.62 -2.09
CA LEU A 187 -4.16 2.89 -2.18
C LEU A 187 -5.30 3.81 -2.65
N ARG A 188 -5.24 5.09 -2.32
CA ARG A 188 -6.21 6.09 -2.78
C ARG A 188 -5.55 7.46 -2.87
N GLN A 189 -5.57 8.06 -4.05
CA GLN A 189 -5.13 9.43 -4.24
C GLN A 189 -6.12 10.43 -3.61
N GLY A 190 -5.60 11.36 -2.83
CA GLY A 190 -6.32 12.43 -2.16
C GLY A 190 -5.59 13.77 -2.29
N GLU A 191 -5.76 14.65 -1.29
CA GLU A 191 -5.17 16.01 -1.29
C GLU A 191 -3.63 16.02 -1.48
N ILE A 192 -2.92 15.04 -0.90
CA ILE A 192 -1.46 14.92 -1.08
C ILE A 192 -1.15 14.00 -2.26
N LEU A 193 -0.58 14.54 -3.32
CA LEU A 193 -0.06 13.75 -4.44
C LEU A 193 1.24 13.06 -4.03
N PHE A 194 1.20 11.73 -3.90
CA PHE A 194 2.42 10.93 -3.84
C PHE A 194 2.74 10.50 -5.27
N ASN A 195 3.85 10.99 -5.82
CA ASN A 195 4.37 10.50 -7.09
C ASN A 195 5.01 9.14 -6.87
N ASN A 196 4.15 8.13 -6.76
CA ASN A 196 4.55 6.76 -6.50
C ASN A 196 4.53 5.92 -7.78
N LYS A 197 4.90 6.55 -8.89
CA LYS A 197 5.29 5.77 -10.05
C LYS A 197 6.69 5.29 -9.69
N ASN A 198 6.78 4.02 -9.28
CA ASN A 198 7.99 3.24 -9.37
C ASN A 198 8.41 3.26 -10.85
N GLU A 199 8.94 4.39 -11.30
CA GLU A 199 9.34 4.67 -12.66
C GLU A 199 10.63 5.49 -12.65
N ILE A 200 11.54 5.10 -13.53
CA ILE A 200 12.73 5.89 -13.84
C ILE A 200 12.87 6.03 -15.35
N LEU A 201 13.43 7.14 -15.77
CA LEU A 201 13.90 7.30 -17.15
C LEU A 201 15.40 7.01 -17.18
N SER A 202 15.76 5.83 -17.66
CA SER A 202 17.13 5.49 -18.02
C SER A 202 17.48 6.12 -19.37
N ARG A 203 18.65 6.75 -19.49
CA ARG A 203 19.11 7.44 -20.71
C ARG A 203 20.08 6.63 -21.56
N ASN A 204 20.59 5.50 -21.04
CA ASN A 204 21.54 4.63 -21.71
C ASN A 204 21.58 3.24 -21.04
N GLU A 205 22.29 2.29 -21.65
CA GLU A 205 22.40 0.94 -21.09
C GLU A 205 23.04 0.88 -19.71
N GLU A 206 23.99 1.76 -19.40
CA GLU A 206 24.68 1.76 -18.11
C GLU A 206 23.75 2.22 -16.98
N GLU A 207 22.91 3.22 -17.22
CA GLU A 207 21.85 3.63 -16.29
C GLU A 207 20.85 2.48 -16.04
N THR A 208 20.49 1.72 -17.08
CA THR A 208 19.62 0.53 -16.92
C THR A 208 20.28 -0.54 -16.06
N LYS A 209 21.58 -0.79 -16.24
CA LYS A 209 22.33 -1.76 -15.42
C LYS A 209 22.46 -1.29 -13.96
N ASN A 210 22.76 -0.01 -13.76
CA ASN A 210 22.86 0.59 -12.43
C ASN A 210 21.52 0.52 -11.70
N PHE A 211 20.41 0.78 -12.40
CA PHE A 211 19.09 0.63 -11.82
C PHE A 211 18.79 -0.83 -11.44
N ALA A 212 19.16 -1.82 -12.26
CA ALA A 212 19.00 -3.22 -11.90
C ALA A 212 19.76 -3.58 -10.61
N LYS A 213 20.98 -3.03 -10.44
CA LYS A 213 21.76 -3.15 -9.22
C LYS A 213 21.07 -2.47 -8.02
N GLU A 214 20.60 -1.24 -8.17
CA GLU A 214 19.89 -0.51 -7.11
C GLU A 214 18.63 -1.27 -6.68
N LEU A 215 17.88 -1.81 -7.63
CA LEU A 215 16.68 -2.59 -7.37
C LEU A 215 17.01 -3.90 -6.63
N TRP A 216 18.10 -4.57 -6.99
CA TRP A 216 18.61 -5.72 -6.23
C TRP A 216 18.96 -5.35 -4.79
N GLN A 217 19.82 -4.34 -4.59
CA GLN A 217 20.29 -3.91 -3.27
C GLN A 217 19.14 -3.50 -2.34
N LYS A 218 18.06 -2.99 -2.92
CA LYS A 218 16.85 -2.64 -2.19
C LYS A 218 16.17 -3.84 -1.53
N TYR A 219 16.20 -5.02 -2.15
CA TYR A 219 15.49 -6.21 -1.66
C TYR A 219 16.39 -7.35 -1.22
N GLU A 220 17.71 -7.28 -1.44
CA GLU A 220 18.68 -8.35 -1.15
C GLU A 220 18.65 -8.83 0.31
N ILE A 221 18.11 -8.04 1.24
CA ILE A 221 17.89 -8.44 2.63
C ILE A 221 17.03 -9.71 2.79
N HIS A 222 16.22 -10.07 1.78
CA HIS A 222 15.44 -11.32 1.78
C HIS A 222 16.16 -12.50 1.13
N PHE A 223 17.34 -12.29 0.54
CA PHE A 223 18.10 -13.34 -0.13
C PHE A 223 18.55 -14.44 0.84
N GLY A 224 18.49 -15.69 0.36
CA GLY A 224 18.72 -16.89 1.17
C GLY A 224 17.56 -17.30 2.09
N ARG A 225 16.51 -16.47 2.23
CA ARG A 225 15.25 -16.85 2.93
C ARG A 225 14.10 -17.11 1.97
N ARG A 226 14.11 -16.43 0.83
CA ARG A 226 13.12 -16.53 -0.24
C ARG A 226 13.83 -16.47 -1.58
N ALA A 227 13.25 -17.10 -2.59
CA ALA A 227 13.66 -16.89 -3.97
C ALA A 227 13.31 -15.47 -4.44
N PHE A 228 13.94 -15.05 -5.54
CA PHE A 228 13.62 -13.82 -6.24
C PHE A 228 13.15 -14.14 -7.64
N VAL A 229 12.06 -13.51 -8.08
CA VAL A 229 11.61 -13.59 -9.47
C VAL A 229 11.55 -12.18 -10.06
N PHE A 230 12.51 -11.83 -10.90
CA PHE A 230 12.48 -10.61 -11.71
C PHE A 230 11.71 -10.89 -13.01
N ALA A 231 10.44 -10.54 -13.00
CA ALA A 231 9.51 -10.75 -14.12
C ALA A 231 9.59 -9.56 -15.10
N LEU A 232 10.41 -9.69 -16.14
CA LEU A 232 10.69 -8.63 -17.11
C LEU A 232 9.68 -8.66 -18.26
N THR A 233 9.05 -7.52 -18.53
CA THR A 233 8.10 -7.31 -19.64
C THR A 233 8.55 -6.13 -20.49
N GLY A 234 8.23 -6.18 -21.79
CA GLY A 234 8.59 -5.11 -22.72
C GLY A 234 8.86 -5.62 -24.12
N GLU A 235 8.80 -4.74 -25.11
CA GLU A 235 9.00 -5.06 -26.52
C GLU A 235 10.42 -5.59 -26.80
N MET A 236 10.65 -6.13 -28.00
CA MET A 236 11.98 -6.51 -28.44
C MET A 236 12.90 -5.27 -28.48
N GLY A 237 14.12 -5.38 -27.94
CA GLY A 237 15.05 -4.23 -27.85
C GLY A 237 14.78 -3.24 -26.71
N SER A 238 13.74 -3.45 -25.90
CA SER A 238 13.42 -2.61 -24.73
C SER A 238 14.48 -2.66 -23.61
N GLY A 239 15.48 -3.55 -23.70
CA GLY A 239 16.59 -3.61 -22.74
C GLY A 239 16.42 -4.63 -21.61
N LYS A 240 15.51 -5.61 -21.75
CA LYS A 240 15.34 -6.71 -20.78
C LYS A 240 16.66 -7.42 -20.45
N THR A 241 17.39 -7.89 -21.47
CA THR A 241 18.71 -8.51 -21.28
C THR A 241 19.77 -7.53 -20.73
N VAL A 242 19.65 -6.23 -21.02
CA VAL A 242 20.54 -5.19 -20.44
C VAL A 242 20.30 -5.06 -18.94
N PHE A 243 19.03 -5.07 -18.51
CA PHE A 243 18.66 -5.14 -17.10
C PHE A 243 19.23 -6.40 -16.45
N THR A 244 19.07 -7.58 -17.07
CA THR A 244 19.61 -8.84 -16.55
C THR A 244 21.14 -8.80 -16.39
N LYS A 245 21.87 -8.20 -17.33
CA LYS A 245 23.32 -7.99 -17.21
C LYS A 245 23.70 -7.16 -15.97
N GLY A 246 22.94 -6.10 -15.69
CA GLY A 246 23.16 -5.27 -14.51
C GLY A 246 22.91 -6.02 -13.21
N LEU A 247 21.81 -6.77 -13.15
CA LEU A 247 21.46 -7.63 -12.03
C LEU A 247 22.51 -8.72 -11.80
N ALA A 248 22.91 -9.44 -12.85
CA ALA A 248 23.92 -10.49 -12.78
C ALA A 248 25.25 -10.00 -12.21
N LYS A 249 25.72 -8.83 -12.68
CA LYS A 249 26.92 -8.20 -12.14
C LYS A 249 26.75 -7.81 -10.66
N ALA A 250 25.57 -7.34 -10.26
CA ALA A 250 25.27 -6.95 -8.88
C ALA A 250 25.32 -8.15 -7.91
N VAL A 251 24.88 -9.33 -8.37
CA VAL A 251 24.86 -10.56 -7.57
C VAL A 251 26.16 -11.36 -7.66
N GLY A 252 27.15 -10.86 -8.41
CA GLY A 252 28.50 -11.44 -8.47
C GLY A 252 28.71 -12.50 -9.55
N VAL A 253 27.84 -12.59 -10.57
CA VAL A 253 28.09 -13.44 -11.75
C VAL A 253 29.21 -12.83 -12.59
N THR A 254 30.22 -13.64 -12.90
CA THR A 254 31.37 -13.25 -13.73
C THR A 254 31.22 -13.66 -15.20
N ASP A 255 30.33 -14.59 -15.50
CA ASP A 255 30.07 -15.08 -16.84
C ASP A 255 29.44 -14.02 -17.75
N LEU A 256 29.66 -14.17 -19.06
CA LEU A 256 29.02 -13.32 -20.05
C LEU A 256 27.52 -13.64 -20.14
N ILE A 257 26.68 -12.71 -19.71
CA ILE A 257 25.22 -12.85 -19.83
C ILE A 257 24.77 -12.61 -21.26
N THR A 258 24.11 -13.61 -21.83
CA THR A 258 23.43 -13.54 -23.13
C THR A 258 21.95 -13.84 -22.98
N SER A 259 21.13 -13.39 -23.94
CA SER A 259 19.69 -13.70 -23.94
C SER A 259 19.48 -15.19 -24.25
N PRO A 260 18.77 -15.96 -23.42
CA PRO A 260 18.55 -17.39 -23.62
C PRO A 260 17.46 -17.67 -24.67
N THR A 261 17.27 -16.81 -25.67
CA THR A 261 16.16 -16.89 -26.64
C THR A 261 16.10 -18.21 -27.42
N PHE A 262 17.21 -18.92 -27.59
CA PHE A 262 17.25 -20.24 -28.23
C PHE A 262 17.24 -21.41 -27.23
N ASN A 263 17.86 -21.24 -26.06
CA ASN A 263 18.01 -22.30 -25.05
C ASN A 263 16.87 -22.31 -24.03
N LEU A 264 15.98 -21.31 -24.07
CA LEU A 264 14.92 -20.99 -23.11
C LEU A 264 15.41 -20.67 -21.69
N GLN A 265 16.51 -21.28 -21.24
CA GLN A 265 17.11 -21.07 -19.93
C GLN A 265 18.64 -21.10 -19.99
N ILE A 266 19.30 -20.25 -19.20
CA ILE A 266 20.72 -20.36 -18.84
C ILE A 266 20.86 -20.14 -17.34
N SER A 267 21.57 -21.02 -16.64
CA SER A 267 21.86 -20.92 -15.20
C SER A 267 23.32 -20.52 -14.96
N TYR A 268 23.53 -19.54 -14.08
CA TYR A 268 24.84 -19.01 -13.70
C TYR A 268 25.05 -19.19 -12.20
N LYS A 269 26.10 -19.91 -11.80
CA LYS A 269 26.36 -20.18 -10.37
C LYS A 269 26.82 -18.92 -9.65
N LEU A 270 26.29 -18.69 -8.45
CA LEU A 270 26.75 -17.62 -7.58
C LEU A 270 27.94 -18.10 -6.73
N GLN A 271 28.80 -17.18 -6.32
CA GLN A 271 29.97 -17.51 -5.50
C GLN A 271 29.60 -17.98 -4.08
N THR A 272 28.39 -17.66 -3.63
CA THR A 272 27.90 -17.91 -2.27
C THR A 272 26.90 -19.08 -2.29
N GLY A 273 27.38 -20.31 -2.20
CA GLY A 273 26.52 -21.49 -1.93
C GLY A 273 25.97 -22.21 -3.15
N HIS A 274 24.78 -22.81 -3.00
CA HIS A 274 24.12 -23.62 -4.03
C HIS A 274 23.22 -22.79 -4.96
N GLN A 275 22.94 -21.53 -4.61
CA GLN A 275 22.06 -20.65 -5.38
C GLN A 275 22.66 -20.28 -6.74
N SER A 276 21.79 -20.10 -7.72
CA SER A 276 22.14 -19.64 -9.06
C SER A 276 21.33 -18.41 -9.46
N LEU A 277 21.87 -17.63 -10.42
CA LEU A 277 21.04 -16.76 -11.24
C LEU A 277 20.54 -17.56 -12.45
N VAL A 278 19.24 -17.71 -12.56
CA VAL A 278 18.58 -18.48 -13.62
C VAL A 278 17.90 -17.49 -14.56
N HIS A 279 18.39 -17.38 -15.79
CA HIS A 279 17.84 -16.49 -16.81
C HIS A 279 16.98 -17.31 -17.76
N ILE A 280 15.69 -16.99 -17.82
CA ILE A 280 14.68 -17.66 -18.66
C ILE A 280 14.14 -16.67 -19.70
N ASP A 281 13.90 -17.13 -20.93
CA ASP A 281 13.21 -16.38 -21.98
C ASP A 281 11.99 -17.19 -22.46
N THR A 282 10.81 -16.65 -22.19
CA THR A 282 9.53 -17.31 -22.49
C THR A 282 8.97 -16.97 -23.87
N TRP A 283 9.69 -16.17 -24.68
CA TRP A 283 9.21 -15.71 -25.99
C TRP A 283 8.79 -16.85 -26.92
N ARG A 284 9.48 -17.99 -26.87
CA ARG A 284 9.22 -19.14 -27.75
C ARG A 284 8.35 -20.23 -27.15
N MET A 285 7.92 -20.08 -25.89
CA MET A 285 7.03 -21.05 -25.27
C MET A 285 5.65 -21.00 -25.94
N SER A 286 5.06 -22.17 -26.15
CA SER A 286 3.74 -22.31 -26.77
C SER A 286 2.62 -22.29 -25.74
N SER A 287 2.91 -22.71 -24.52
CA SER A 287 2.00 -22.75 -23.39
C SER A 287 2.68 -22.27 -22.10
N PRO A 288 1.93 -21.61 -21.19
CA PRO A 288 2.53 -21.16 -19.92
C PRO A 288 3.07 -22.28 -19.03
N SER A 289 2.50 -23.49 -19.14
CA SER A 289 2.91 -24.67 -18.38
C SER A 289 4.29 -25.20 -18.70
N GLU A 290 4.86 -24.87 -19.87
CA GLU A 290 6.24 -25.27 -20.23
C GLU A 290 7.29 -24.71 -19.25
N ILE A 291 6.93 -23.72 -18.41
CA ILE A 291 7.84 -23.18 -17.39
C ILE A 291 8.23 -24.22 -16.34
N TYR A 292 7.38 -25.24 -16.11
CA TYR A 292 7.67 -26.30 -15.16
C TYR A 292 8.70 -27.29 -15.70
N ASP A 293 8.89 -27.37 -17.02
CA ASP A 293 9.95 -28.17 -17.65
C ASP A 293 11.34 -27.49 -17.54
N LEU A 294 11.37 -26.25 -17.04
CA LEU A 294 12.55 -25.42 -16.81
C LEU A 294 12.93 -25.34 -15.32
N ASP A 295 12.58 -26.39 -14.57
CA ASP A 295 12.87 -26.55 -13.13
C ASP A 295 12.43 -25.34 -12.28
N PHE A 296 11.39 -24.60 -12.71
CA PHE A 296 11.03 -23.32 -12.10
C PHE A 296 10.68 -23.45 -10.61
N GLY A 297 9.96 -24.51 -10.23
CA GLY A 297 9.63 -24.79 -8.83
C GLY A 297 10.87 -25.16 -7.99
N GLU A 298 11.80 -25.94 -8.55
CA GLU A 298 13.03 -26.32 -7.87
C GLU A 298 13.92 -25.09 -7.63
N ASN A 299 14.08 -24.24 -8.65
CA ASN A 299 14.82 -22.99 -8.54
C ASN A 299 14.24 -22.06 -7.45
N ILE A 300 12.91 -22.02 -7.29
CA ILE A 300 12.27 -21.28 -6.20
C ILE A 300 12.58 -21.91 -4.84
N SER A 301 12.50 -23.23 -4.76
CA SER A 301 12.79 -24.01 -3.55
C SER A 301 14.22 -23.79 -3.05
N GLU A 302 15.17 -23.67 -3.97
CA GLU A 302 16.59 -23.40 -3.70
C GLU A 302 16.88 -21.94 -3.31
N CYS A 303 15.87 -21.08 -3.27
CA CYS A 303 16.01 -19.64 -3.04
C CYS A 303 16.92 -18.96 -4.08
N SER A 304 16.89 -19.42 -5.34
CA SER A 304 17.66 -18.85 -6.44
C SER A 304 17.10 -17.50 -6.91
N ILE A 305 17.88 -16.81 -7.76
CA ILE A 305 17.49 -15.54 -8.39
C ILE A 305 17.06 -15.84 -9.82
N ILE A 306 15.77 -15.74 -10.10
CA ILE A 306 15.18 -16.11 -11.38
C ILE A 306 14.82 -14.83 -12.13
N VAL A 307 15.31 -14.70 -13.36
CA VAL A 307 15.04 -13.57 -14.25
C VAL A 307 14.30 -14.08 -15.46
N ILE A 308 13.07 -13.63 -15.67
CA ILE A 308 12.19 -14.14 -16.72
C ILE A 308 11.93 -13.02 -17.73
N GLU A 309 12.40 -13.18 -18.95
CA GLU A 309 12.01 -12.32 -20.07
C GLU A 309 10.65 -12.75 -20.65
N TRP A 310 9.86 -11.75 -21.05
CA TRP A 310 8.50 -11.92 -21.57
C TRP A 310 7.55 -12.55 -20.54
N ALA A 311 7.75 -12.21 -19.26
CA ALA A 311 7.02 -12.78 -18.13
C ALA A 311 5.49 -12.59 -18.22
N ASP A 312 5.01 -11.67 -19.08
CA ASP A 312 3.60 -11.50 -19.42
C ASP A 312 2.95 -12.77 -20.01
N LYS A 313 3.74 -13.70 -20.55
CA LYS A 313 3.25 -14.98 -21.06
C LYS A 313 2.91 -16.00 -19.98
N ILE A 314 3.43 -15.83 -18.76
CA ILE A 314 3.32 -16.82 -17.67
C ILE A 314 2.89 -16.20 -16.33
N VAL A 315 2.05 -15.16 -16.41
CA VAL A 315 1.66 -14.35 -15.25
C VAL A 315 1.02 -15.19 -14.15
N ASP A 316 0.14 -16.12 -14.53
CA ASP A 316 -0.62 -16.91 -13.56
C ASP A 316 0.23 -18.01 -12.93
N GLU A 317 1.29 -18.46 -13.59
CA GLU A 317 2.29 -19.38 -13.09
C GLU A 317 3.21 -18.69 -12.07
N ILE A 318 3.68 -17.47 -12.37
CA ILE A 318 4.49 -16.67 -11.44
C ILE A 318 3.69 -16.35 -10.18
N LYS A 319 2.41 -15.99 -10.31
CA LYS A 319 1.53 -15.64 -9.18
C LYS A 319 1.37 -16.76 -8.16
N LYS A 320 1.52 -18.03 -8.55
CA LYS A 320 1.40 -19.17 -7.62
C LYS A 320 2.48 -19.16 -6.54
N TYR A 321 3.59 -18.46 -6.76
CA TYR A 321 4.74 -18.45 -5.87
C TYR A 321 4.94 -17.12 -5.13
N THR A 322 3.96 -16.20 -5.11
CA THR A 322 4.11 -14.91 -4.42
C THR A 322 4.31 -15.06 -2.90
N GLU A 323 3.87 -16.16 -2.31
CA GLU A 323 4.10 -16.49 -0.89
C GLU A 323 5.53 -17.02 -0.63
N GLU A 324 6.16 -17.66 -1.63
CA GLU A 324 7.46 -18.33 -1.50
C GLU A 324 8.61 -17.44 -2.02
N ALA A 325 8.36 -16.64 -3.05
CA ALA A 325 9.34 -15.79 -3.72
C ALA A 325 8.97 -14.30 -3.64
N VAL A 326 10.00 -13.45 -3.58
CA VAL A 326 9.83 -12.00 -3.80
C VAL A 326 9.73 -11.77 -5.31
N VAL A 327 8.52 -11.49 -5.79
CA VAL A 327 8.25 -11.29 -7.22
C VAL A 327 8.31 -9.80 -7.55
N ILE A 328 9.23 -9.42 -8.44
CA ILE A 328 9.46 -8.04 -8.88
C ILE A 328 9.14 -7.96 -10.36
N TRP A 329 7.99 -7.38 -10.69
CA TRP A 329 7.60 -7.06 -12.06
C TRP A 329 8.37 -5.83 -12.52
N VAL A 330 9.07 -5.92 -13.64
CA VAL A 330 9.78 -4.80 -14.26
C VAL A 330 9.31 -4.67 -15.69
N GLN A 331 8.70 -3.53 -16.01
CA GLN A 331 8.27 -3.18 -17.36
C GLN A 331 9.27 -2.20 -17.97
N LEU A 332 9.84 -2.57 -19.12
CA LEU A 332 10.74 -1.71 -19.89
C LEU A 332 10.05 -1.27 -21.18
N THR A 333 9.93 0.04 -21.39
CA THR A 333 9.40 0.62 -22.63
C THR A 333 10.38 1.65 -23.19
N PHE A 334 10.33 1.89 -24.50
CA PHE A 334 11.13 2.95 -25.13
C PHE A 334 10.77 4.33 -24.57
N GLY A 335 11.78 5.17 -24.38
CA GLY A 335 11.61 6.59 -24.04
C GLY A 335 11.37 7.44 -25.28
N LYS A 336 11.57 8.76 -25.16
CA LYS A 336 11.40 9.68 -26.29
C LYS A 336 12.57 9.62 -27.26
N ARG A 337 13.77 9.30 -26.76
CA ARG A 337 14.99 9.10 -27.55
C ARG A 337 15.30 7.61 -27.68
N GLU A 338 15.99 7.24 -28.74
CA GLU A 338 16.32 5.84 -29.09
C GLU A 338 17.03 5.07 -27.96
N ASN A 339 17.90 5.74 -27.20
CA ASN A 339 18.65 5.14 -26.09
C ASN A 339 17.92 5.23 -24.74
N GLU A 340 16.78 5.92 -24.68
CA GLU A 340 16.03 6.06 -23.43
C GLU A 340 15.14 4.85 -23.19
N ARG A 341 15.05 4.43 -21.92
CA ARG A 341 14.09 3.44 -21.45
C ARG A 341 13.34 4.01 -20.27
N LEU A 342 12.02 3.97 -20.35
CA LEU A 342 11.16 4.18 -19.19
C LEU A 342 10.99 2.82 -18.52
N ILE A 343 11.54 2.69 -17.33
CA ILE A 343 11.51 1.44 -16.56
C ILE A 343 10.53 1.65 -15.43
N ARG A 344 9.50 0.81 -15.36
CA ARG A 344 8.55 0.78 -14.25
C ARG A 344 8.66 -0.52 -13.48
N TRP A 345 8.41 -0.51 -12.18
CA TRP A 345 8.40 -1.76 -11.41
C TRP A 345 7.31 -1.84 -10.36
N MET A 346 6.95 -3.06 -10.00
CA MET A 346 6.02 -3.36 -8.92
C MET A 346 6.50 -4.62 -8.23
N VAL A 347 6.43 -4.65 -6.91
CA VAL A 347 6.70 -5.87 -6.15
C VAL A 347 5.35 -6.52 -5.84
N ALA A 348 5.14 -7.72 -6.39
CA ALA A 348 4.05 -8.58 -5.98
C ALA A 348 4.54 -9.36 -4.76
N LYS A 349 3.86 -9.16 -3.64
CA LYS A 349 4.06 -9.93 -2.41
C LYS A 349 2.82 -10.76 -2.14
#